data_AF-A0A9Q0X4F3-F1
#
_entry.id   AF-A0A9Q0X4F3-F1
#
_cell.length_a   1.000
_cell.length_b   1.000
_cell.length_c   1.000
_cell.angle_alpha   90.00
_cell.angle_beta   90.00
_cell.angle_gamma   90.00
#
_symmetry.space_group_name_H-M   'P 1'
#
loop_
_entity.id
_entity.type
_entity.pdbx_description
1 polymer ?
#
loop_
_entity_poly.entity_id
_entity_poly.type
_entity_poly.pdbx_seq_one_letter_code
_entity_poly.pdbx_strand_id
1 'polypeptide(L)'
;MSSLPLNQAQRELFLLLSRFILFYNSVDKIDRFLKQFPIFPNAFLVGGPADFFVIELADQLQKLKVEPVLLHYLSQIKVLQGMELRMTTSTRLKACLYSFTSPGGPMFPTRAVRHAAWDALDLLFPVGRYPRHLISLFFRLLYPWYWPSSCWNFIVSCITAVFYSLLRLLFSGRDKLRGAKN
;
A
#
# COMPACT_ATOMS: atom_id res chain seq x y z
N MET A 1 -38.73 -8.80 18.92
CA MET A 1 -37.40 -8.15 19.04
C MET A 1 -36.47 -9.10 19.77
N SER A 2 -35.64 -9.85 19.05
CA SER A 2 -34.65 -10.75 19.63
C SER A 2 -33.50 -9.94 20.23
N SER A 3 -33.25 -10.07 21.52
CA SER A 3 -32.05 -9.52 22.17
C SER A 3 -30.81 -10.13 21.52
N LEU A 4 -30.05 -9.32 20.79
CA LEU A 4 -28.73 -9.74 20.33
C LEU A 4 -27.89 -10.08 21.57
N PRO A 5 -27.23 -11.25 21.62
CA PRO A 5 -26.38 -11.58 22.74
C PRO A 5 -25.27 -10.52 22.85
N LEU A 6 -25.01 -10.04 24.07
CA LEU A 6 -24.08 -8.93 24.35
C LEU A 6 -22.71 -9.12 23.66
N ASN A 7 -22.24 -10.36 23.59
CA ASN A 7 -20.99 -10.74 22.91
C ASN A 7 -21.01 -10.52 21.39
N GLN A 8 -22.17 -10.70 20.73
CA GLN A 8 -22.31 -10.43 19.30
C GLN A 8 -22.29 -8.93 19.04
N ALA A 9 -22.99 -8.14 19.85
CA ALA A 9 -22.99 -6.68 19.73
C ALA A 9 -21.58 -6.10 19.88
N GLN A 10 -20.80 -6.62 20.84
CA GLN A 10 -19.40 -6.23 21.01
C GLN A 10 -18.57 -6.56 19.77
N ARG A 11 -18.70 -7.76 19.20
CA ARG A 11 -17.97 -8.15 17.99
C ARG A 11 -18.29 -7.25 16.80
N GLU A 12 -19.56 -7.00 16.54
CA GLU A 12 -20.01 -6.10 15.47
C GLU A 12 -19.45 -4.67 15.66
N LEU A 13 -19.39 -4.19 16.91
CA LEU A 13 -18.78 -2.90 17.22
C LEU A 13 -17.29 -2.87 16.87
N PHE A 14 -16.52 -3.91 17.21
CA PHE A 14 -15.10 -3.99 16.84
C PHE A 14 -14.90 -4.09 15.32
N LEU A 15 -15.75 -4.82 14.61
CA LEU A 15 -15.73 -4.83 13.14
C LEU A 15 -16.07 -3.45 12.58
N LEU A 16 -17.08 -2.75 13.12
CA LEU A 16 -17.38 -1.38 12.71
C LEU A 16 -16.21 -0.44 12.97
N LEU A 17 -15.59 -0.52 14.14
CA LEU A 17 -14.43 0.30 14.49
C LEU A 17 -13.26 0.02 13.55
N SER A 18 -12.98 -1.24 13.19
CA SER A 18 -11.92 -1.58 12.23
C SER A 18 -12.07 -0.88 10.87
N ARG A 19 -13.32 -0.65 10.45
CA ARG A 19 -13.64 0.02 9.18
C ARG A 19 -13.29 1.50 9.21
N PHE A 20 -13.45 2.17 10.35
CA PHE A 20 -13.36 3.64 10.45
C PHE A 20 -12.17 4.15 11.27
N ILE A 21 -11.39 3.28 11.91
CA ILE A 21 -10.29 3.70 12.81
C ILE A 21 -9.25 4.58 12.09
N LEU A 22 -8.97 4.27 10.81
CA LEU A 22 -8.03 5.04 9.99
C LEU A 22 -8.61 6.38 9.54
N PHE A 23 -9.93 6.44 9.32
CA PHE A 23 -10.61 7.69 8.95
C PHE A 23 -10.54 8.76 10.04
N TYR A 24 -10.58 8.34 11.31
CA TYR A 24 -10.51 9.26 12.45
C TYR A 24 -9.08 9.60 12.88
N ASN A 25 -8.05 9.31 12.06
CA ASN A 25 -6.63 9.49 12.42
C ASN A 25 -6.24 8.86 13.76
N SER A 26 -6.95 7.82 14.19
CA SER A 26 -6.71 7.16 15.49
C SER A 26 -5.68 6.04 15.41
N VAL A 27 -4.66 6.29 14.59
CA VAL A 27 -3.64 5.32 14.17
C VAL A 27 -2.81 4.85 15.36
N ASP A 28 -2.43 5.76 16.25
CA ASP A 28 -1.64 5.46 17.46
C ASP A 28 -2.37 4.54 18.45
N LYS A 29 -3.69 4.36 18.26
CA LYS A 29 -4.55 3.53 19.11
C LYS A 29 -4.73 2.11 18.56
N ILE A 30 -4.24 1.81 17.36
CA ILE A 30 -4.43 0.50 16.70
C ILE A 30 -3.86 -0.64 17.54
N ASP A 31 -2.67 -0.50 18.10
CA ASP A 31 -2.07 -1.54 18.95
C ASP A 31 -2.92 -1.85 20.18
N ARG A 32 -3.47 -0.81 20.83
CA ARG A 32 -4.36 -0.97 21.98
C ARG A 32 -5.69 -1.60 21.56
N PHE A 33 -6.21 -1.19 20.41
CA PHE A 33 -7.44 -1.72 19.83
C PHE A 33 -7.33 -3.22 19.50
N LEU A 34 -6.23 -3.64 18.88
CA LEU A 34 -5.98 -5.05 18.52
C LEU A 34 -5.79 -5.93 19.77
N LYS A 35 -5.22 -5.40 20.84
CA LYS A 35 -5.11 -6.11 22.14
C LYS A 35 -6.47 -6.32 22.81
N GLN A 36 -7.45 -5.46 22.56
CA GLN A 36 -8.80 -5.54 23.13
C GLN A 36 -9.79 -6.28 22.24
N PHE A 37 -9.35 -6.78 21.09
CA PHE A 37 -10.22 -7.39 20.10
C PHE A 37 -10.86 -8.68 20.66
N PRO A 38 -12.18 -8.86 20.52
CA PRO A 38 -12.86 -10.03 21.07
C PRO A 38 -12.44 -11.30 20.31
N ILE A 39 -12.44 -12.43 21.00
CA ILE A 39 -12.15 -13.73 20.38
C ILE A 39 -13.34 -14.14 19.52
N PHE A 40 -13.08 -14.37 18.23
CA PHE A 40 -14.05 -14.87 17.28
C PHE A 40 -14.05 -16.41 17.25
N PRO A 41 -15.23 -17.05 17.12
CA PRO A 41 -15.29 -18.51 16.97
C PRO A 41 -14.55 -18.98 15.70
N ASN A 42 -14.51 -18.12 14.67
CA ASN A 42 -13.84 -18.40 13.40
C ASN A 42 -12.36 -18.01 13.39
N ALA A 43 -11.76 -17.69 14.55
CA ALA A 43 -10.34 -17.29 14.64
C ALA A 43 -9.39 -18.36 14.09
N PHE A 44 -9.74 -19.64 14.22
CA PHE A 44 -8.95 -20.73 13.62
C PHE A 44 -8.87 -20.63 12.08
N LEU A 45 -9.98 -20.26 11.44
CA LEU A 45 -10.08 -20.19 9.98
C LEU A 45 -9.51 -18.89 9.41
N VAL A 46 -9.76 -17.77 10.10
CA VAL A 46 -9.40 -16.43 9.60
C VAL A 46 -8.01 -16.02 10.08
N GLY A 47 -7.69 -16.27 11.34
CA GLY A 47 -6.45 -15.85 11.98
C GLY A 47 -6.70 -14.99 13.21
N GLY A 48 -5.73 -14.14 13.53
CA GLY A 48 -5.74 -13.29 14.72
C GLY A 48 -6.55 -12.00 14.56
N PRO A 49 -6.58 -11.15 15.62
CA PRO A 49 -7.20 -9.83 15.58
C PRO A 49 -6.75 -8.94 14.40
N ALA A 50 -5.46 -8.99 14.08
CA ALA A 50 -4.87 -8.24 12.97
C ALA A 50 -5.45 -8.70 11.62
N ASP A 51 -5.68 -10.00 11.44
CA ASP A 51 -6.25 -10.56 10.23
C ASP A 51 -7.69 -10.09 10.01
N PHE A 52 -8.52 -10.10 11.05
CA PHE A 52 -9.89 -9.56 10.99
C PHE A 52 -9.89 -8.07 10.68
N PHE A 53 -9.02 -7.30 11.36
CA PHE A 53 -8.86 -5.87 11.11
C PHE A 53 -8.53 -5.57 9.64
N VAL A 54 -7.54 -6.28 9.08
CA VAL A 54 -7.10 -6.08 7.69
C VAL A 54 -8.15 -6.52 6.69
N ILE A 55 -8.91 -7.60 6.97
CA ILE A 55 -10.01 -8.04 6.10
C ILE A 55 -11.10 -6.96 6.03
N GLU A 56 -11.56 -6.47 7.17
CA GLU A 56 -12.57 -5.42 7.20
C GLU A 56 -12.08 -4.15 6.53
N LEU A 57 -10.82 -3.77 6.75
CA LEU A 57 -10.21 -2.63 6.09
C LEU A 57 -10.17 -2.80 4.57
N ALA A 58 -9.71 -3.96 4.07
CA ALA A 58 -9.65 -4.25 2.64
C ALA A 58 -11.06 -4.24 2.00
N ASP A 59 -12.05 -4.81 2.68
CA ASP A 59 -13.43 -4.81 2.23
C ASP A 59 -14.04 -3.40 2.22
N GLN A 60 -13.63 -2.50 3.13
CA GLN A 60 -14.03 -1.08 3.06
C GLN A 60 -13.37 -0.35 1.89
N LEU A 61 -12.07 -0.55 1.67
CA LEU A 61 -11.37 0.12 0.59
C LEU A 61 -12.04 -0.15 -0.76
N GLN A 62 -12.45 -1.39 -1.02
CA GLN A 62 -13.16 -1.77 -2.25
C GLN A 62 -14.54 -1.11 -2.40
N LYS A 63 -15.20 -0.76 -1.29
CA LYS A 63 -16.52 -0.11 -1.29
C LYS A 63 -16.44 1.41 -1.40
N LEU A 64 -15.31 2.01 -1.01
CA LEU A 64 -15.10 3.45 -1.02
C LEU A 64 -14.92 3.97 -2.45
N LYS A 65 -15.86 4.81 -2.90
CA LYS A 65 -15.81 5.49 -4.22
C LYS A 65 -15.33 6.94 -4.13
N VAL A 66 -15.15 7.46 -2.92
CA VAL A 66 -14.79 8.87 -2.68
C VAL A 66 -13.27 9.02 -2.67
N GLU A 67 -12.73 9.72 -3.67
CA GLU A 67 -11.30 9.90 -3.88
C GLU A 67 -10.51 10.46 -2.67
N PRO A 68 -10.89 11.60 -2.06
CA PRO A 68 -10.10 12.17 -0.96
C PRO A 68 -10.07 11.25 0.26
N VAL A 69 -11.15 10.50 0.50
CA VAL A 69 -11.21 9.52 1.58
C VAL A 69 -10.30 8.35 1.27
N LEU A 70 -10.33 7.82 0.04
CA LEU A 70 -9.46 6.72 -0.36
C LEU A 70 -7.97 7.09 -0.25
N LEU A 71 -7.58 8.29 -0.68
CA LEU A 71 -6.22 8.81 -0.51
C LEU A 71 -5.81 8.88 0.96
N HIS A 72 -6.73 9.32 1.82
CA HIS A 72 -6.50 9.36 3.26
C HIS A 72 -6.24 7.96 3.82
N TYR A 73 -7.08 6.98 3.50
CA TYR A 73 -6.85 5.60 3.95
C TYR A 73 -5.52 5.02 3.44
N LEU A 74 -5.19 5.22 2.15
CA LEU A 74 -3.93 4.76 1.58
C LEU A 74 -2.71 5.39 2.26
N SER A 75 -2.82 6.65 2.69
CA SER A 75 -1.74 7.31 3.44
C SER A 75 -1.53 6.74 4.85
N GLN A 76 -2.61 6.25 5.48
CA GLN A 76 -2.57 5.69 6.84
C GLN A 76 -2.29 4.19 6.87
N ILE A 77 -2.44 3.50 5.73
CA ILE A 77 -2.24 2.05 5.64
C ILE A 77 -0.81 1.61 5.94
N LYS A 78 0.16 2.55 5.91
CA LYS A 78 1.55 2.36 6.35
C LYS A 78 1.67 1.74 7.74
N VAL A 79 0.64 1.88 8.58
CA VAL A 79 0.65 1.35 9.96
C VAL A 79 0.50 -0.16 10.01
N LEU A 80 0.06 -0.78 8.91
CA LEU A 80 0.09 -2.22 8.77
C LEU A 80 1.51 -2.78 8.56
N GLN A 81 2.50 -1.90 8.36
CA GLN A 81 3.88 -2.33 8.15
C GLN A 81 4.43 -3.02 9.41
N GLY A 82 4.94 -4.25 9.24
CA GLY A 82 5.49 -5.03 10.35
C GLY A 82 4.45 -5.82 11.14
N MET A 83 3.16 -5.76 10.77
CA MET A 83 2.15 -6.63 11.37
C MET A 83 2.31 -8.07 10.86
N GLU A 84 2.30 -9.02 11.80
CA GLU A 84 2.26 -10.44 11.47
C GLU A 84 0.86 -10.82 10.97
N LEU A 85 0.72 -10.93 9.66
CA LEU A 85 -0.52 -11.30 8.98
C LEU A 85 -0.41 -12.70 8.40
N ARG A 86 -1.53 -13.43 8.40
CA ARG A 86 -1.62 -14.71 7.69
C ARG A 86 -1.41 -14.51 6.19
N MET A 87 -0.90 -15.53 5.51
CA MET A 87 -0.66 -15.46 4.05
C MET A 87 -1.94 -15.19 3.24
N THR A 88 -3.09 -15.66 3.70
CA THR A 88 -4.38 -15.45 3.04
C THR A 88 -4.84 -14.00 3.13
N THR A 89 -4.72 -13.37 4.30
CA THR A 89 -5.10 -11.97 4.54
C THR A 89 -4.14 -11.02 3.85
N SER A 90 -2.84 -11.29 3.91
CA SER A 90 -1.82 -10.51 3.21
C SER A 90 -2.01 -10.57 1.68
N THR A 91 -2.36 -11.74 1.13
CA THR A 91 -2.69 -11.89 -0.30
C THR A 91 -3.95 -11.12 -0.68
N ARG A 92 -5.00 -11.13 0.14
CA ARG A 92 -6.23 -10.34 -0.09
C ARG A 92 -5.94 -8.83 -0.07
N LEU A 93 -5.19 -8.35 0.92
CA LEU A 93 -4.79 -6.94 1.00
C LEU A 93 -3.95 -6.53 -0.21
N LYS A 94 -2.98 -7.36 -0.58
CA LYS A 94 -2.16 -7.17 -1.77
C LYS A 94 -3.03 -7.05 -3.03
N ALA A 95 -3.94 -7.99 -3.27
CA ALA A 95 -4.86 -7.96 -4.41
C ALA A 95 -5.76 -6.70 -4.41
N CYS A 96 -6.24 -6.28 -3.25
CA CYS A 96 -7.00 -5.04 -3.08
C CYS A 96 -6.17 -3.80 -3.46
N LEU A 97 -4.91 -3.71 -3.03
CA LEU A 97 -4.06 -2.58 -3.39
C LEU A 97 -3.71 -2.59 -4.88
N TYR A 98 -3.48 -3.76 -5.48
CA TYR A 98 -3.23 -3.87 -6.91
C TYR A 98 -4.40 -3.38 -7.77
N SER A 99 -5.65 -3.64 -7.37
CA SER A 99 -6.80 -3.14 -8.15
C SER A 99 -6.78 -1.61 -8.27
N PHE A 100 -6.27 -0.91 -7.24
CA PHE A 100 -6.08 0.54 -7.26
C PHE A 100 -4.87 1.01 -8.07
N THR A 101 -3.94 0.13 -8.46
CA THR A 101 -2.76 0.51 -9.26
C THR A 101 -3.00 0.47 -10.77
N SER A 102 -4.06 -0.22 -11.20
CA SER A 102 -4.36 -0.47 -12.62
C SER A 102 -4.93 0.79 -13.30
N PRO A 103 -4.40 1.20 -14.46
CA PRO A 103 -5.01 2.24 -15.28
C PRO A 103 -6.29 1.73 -15.93
N GLY A 104 -7.27 2.62 -16.16
CA GLY A 104 -8.48 2.28 -16.90
C GLY A 104 -9.36 3.51 -17.20
N GLY A 105 -10.60 3.25 -17.62
CA GLY A 105 -11.58 4.27 -18.01
C GLY A 105 -12.04 5.21 -16.87
N PRO A 106 -13.04 6.08 -17.11
CA PRO A 106 -13.45 7.13 -16.15
C PRO A 106 -13.92 6.62 -14.78
N MET A 107 -14.26 5.33 -14.68
CA MET A 107 -14.67 4.67 -13.43
C MET A 107 -13.48 4.08 -12.62
N PHE A 108 -12.26 4.12 -13.18
CA PHE A 108 -11.04 3.61 -12.53
C PHE A 108 -10.40 4.68 -11.62
N PRO A 109 -9.56 4.25 -10.67
CA PRO A 109 -8.87 5.17 -9.75
C PRO A 109 -8.08 6.24 -10.50
N THR A 110 -8.15 7.48 -10.01
CA THR A 110 -7.42 8.62 -10.54
C THR A 110 -5.91 8.41 -10.44
N ARG A 111 -5.13 9.23 -11.16
CA ARG A 111 -3.66 9.13 -11.12
C ARG A 111 -3.11 9.31 -9.70
N ALA A 112 -3.71 10.18 -8.88
CA ALA A 112 -3.31 10.40 -7.50
C ALA A 112 -3.49 9.12 -6.67
N VAL A 113 -4.67 8.48 -6.77
CA VAL A 113 -4.96 7.22 -6.07
C VAL A 113 -4.03 6.11 -6.51
N ARG A 114 -3.74 6.00 -7.81
CA ARG A 114 -2.80 4.97 -8.32
C ARG A 114 -1.40 5.13 -7.74
N HIS A 115 -0.89 6.35 -7.67
CA HIS A 115 0.43 6.61 -7.08
C HIS A 115 0.44 6.31 -5.59
N ALA A 116 -0.56 6.78 -4.84
CA ALA A 116 -0.70 6.45 -3.42
C ALA A 116 -0.81 4.94 -3.17
N ALA A 117 -1.51 4.21 -4.06
CA ALA A 117 -1.63 2.75 -3.97
C ALA A 117 -0.30 2.05 -4.29
N TRP A 118 0.46 2.52 -5.27
CA TRP A 118 1.83 2.03 -5.54
C TRP A 118 2.74 2.25 -4.35
N ASP A 119 2.73 3.44 -3.75
CA ASP A 119 3.54 3.77 -2.58
C ASP A 119 3.18 2.88 -1.39
N ALA A 120 1.88 2.72 -1.10
CA ALA A 120 1.41 1.82 -0.05
C ALA A 120 1.80 0.35 -0.29
N LEU A 121 1.69 -0.13 -1.53
CA LEU A 121 2.01 -1.50 -1.91
C LEU A 121 3.52 -1.80 -1.81
N ASP A 122 4.36 -0.83 -2.17
CA ASP A 122 5.82 -0.93 -2.07
C ASP A 122 6.29 -0.90 -0.61
N LEU A 123 5.62 -0.11 0.24
CA LEU A 123 5.89 -0.05 1.69
C LEU A 123 5.50 -1.35 2.41
N LEU A 124 4.29 -1.86 2.15
CA LEU A 124 3.77 -3.05 2.85
C LEU A 124 4.37 -4.35 2.34
N PHE A 125 4.65 -4.43 1.04
CA PHE A 125 5.21 -5.61 0.42
C PHE A 125 6.50 -5.23 -0.30
N PRO A 126 7.65 -5.15 0.40
CA PRO A 126 8.91 -4.82 -0.25
C PRO A 126 9.38 -5.93 -1.20
N VAL A 127 9.01 -7.19 -0.91
CA VAL A 127 9.37 -8.36 -1.70
C VAL A 127 8.65 -8.34 -3.05
N GLY A 128 9.41 -8.12 -4.11
CA GLY A 128 8.90 -8.06 -5.48
C GLY A 128 8.54 -6.65 -5.98
N ARG A 129 9.03 -5.58 -5.34
CA ARG A 129 8.91 -4.21 -5.86
C ARG A 129 9.41 -4.08 -7.30
N TYR A 130 10.65 -4.52 -7.54
CA TYR A 130 11.29 -4.45 -8.86
C TYR A 130 10.51 -5.17 -9.97
N PRO A 131 10.16 -6.46 -9.86
CA PRO A 131 9.41 -7.14 -10.92
C PRO A 131 8.03 -6.53 -11.16
N ARG A 132 7.35 -5.97 -10.16
CA ARG A 132 6.05 -5.29 -10.36
C ARG A 132 6.17 -4.07 -11.26
N HIS A 133 7.13 -3.19 -10.95
CA HIS A 133 7.36 -1.97 -11.73
C HIS A 133 7.82 -2.32 -13.13
N LEU A 134 8.65 -3.36 -13.27
CA LEU A 134 9.08 -3.91 -14.55
C LEU A 134 7.88 -4.39 -15.38
N ILE A 135 7.02 -5.24 -14.81
CA ILE A 135 5.83 -5.77 -15.47
C ILE A 135 4.86 -4.63 -15.85
N SER A 136 4.61 -3.68 -14.94
CA SER A 136 3.76 -2.52 -15.22
C SER A 136 4.32 -1.67 -16.36
N LEU A 137 5.65 -1.50 -16.40
CA LEU A 137 6.33 -0.79 -17.48
C LEU A 137 6.21 -1.55 -18.81
N PHE A 138 6.41 -2.86 -18.83
CA PHE A 138 6.21 -3.69 -20.02
C PHE A 138 4.78 -3.59 -20.57
N PHE A 139 3.75 -3.62 -19.72
CA PHE A 139 2.37 -3.46 -20.18
C PHE A 139 2.07 -2.05 -20.71
N ARG A 140 2.64 -1.01 -20.12
CA ARG A 140 2.54 0.36 -20.66
C ARG A 140 3.26 0.50 -22.00
N LEU A 141 4.38 -0.18 -22.15
CA LEU A 141 5.17 -0.23 -23.37
C LEU A 141 4.39 -0.95 -24.48
N LEU A 142 3.71 -2.05 -24.14
CA LEU A 142 2.96 -2.84 -25.11
C LEU A 142 1.71 -2.11 -25.65
N TYR A 143 1.21 -1.05 -24.98
CA TYR A 143 0.06 -0.28 -25.45
C TYR A 143 0.48 0.81 -26.45
N PRO A 144 0.05 0.72 -27.74
CA PRO A 144 0.56 1.57 -28.82
C PRO A 144 0.35 3.09 -28.63
N TRP A 145 -0.66 3.48 -27.86
CA TRP A 145 -1.05 4.90 -27.70
C TRP A 145 -0.31 5.66 -26.58
N TYR A 146 0.37 4.97 -25.65
CA TYR A 146 1.12 5.59 -24.52
C TYR A 146 2.65 5.39 -24.59
N TRP A 147 3.12 4.62 -25.58
CA TRP A 147 4.52 4.27 -25.80
C TRP A 147 5.46 5.50 -25.89
N PRO A 148 5.19 6.54 -26.71
CA PRO A 148 6.21 7.56 -26.96
C PRO A 148 6.58 8.37 -25.72
N SER A 149 5.58 8.81 -24.94
CA SER A 149 5.81 9.64 -23.75
C SER A 149 6.37 8.84 -22.57
N SER A 150 5.99 7.56 -22.43
CA SER A 150 6.49 6.69 -21.37
C SER A 150 7.92 6.22 -21.64
N CYS A 151 8.24 5.85 -22.88
CA CYS A 151 9.62 5.59 -23.32
C CYS A 151 10.50 6.82 -23.12
N TRP A 152 10.00 8.01 -23.49
CA TRP A 152 10.75 9.24 -23.33
C TRP A 152 11.10 9.53 -21.87
N ASN A 153 10.13 9.42 -20.97
CA ASN A 153 10.37 9.61 -19.54
C ASN A 153 11.34 8.56 -18.96
N PHE A 154 11.26 7.31 -19.42
CA PHE A 154 12.20 6.26 -19.01
C PHE A 154 13.63 6.56 -19.49
N ILE A 155 13.79 6.97 -20.75
CA ILE A 155 15.09 7.38 -21.32
C ILE A 155 15.66 8.56 -20.53
N VAL A 156 14.86 9.61 -20.30
CA VAL A 156 15.28 10.78 -19.51
C VAL A 156 15.69 10.37 -18.10
N SER A 157 14.93 9.50 -17.44
CA SER A 157 15.26 9.00 -16.09
C SER A 157 16.58 8.22 -16.07
N CYS A 158 16.80 7.37 -17.08
CA CYS A 158 18.02 6.58 -17.22
C CYS A 158 19.24 7.47 -17.47
N ILE A 159 19.13 8.42 -18.39
CA ILE A 159 20.18 9.42 -18.66
C ILE A 159 20.49 10.22 -17.39
N THR A 160 19.46 10.67 -16.67
CA THR A 160 19.62 11.44 -15.44
C THR A 160 20.33 10.63 -14.34
N ALA A 161 19.98 9.35 -14.17
CA ALA A 161 20.63 8.45 -13.22
C ALA A 161 22.09 8.18 -13.57
N VAL A 162 22.40 7.95 -14.85
CA VAL A 162 23.78 7.81 -15.34
C VAL A 162 24.57 9.09 -15.09
N PHE A 163 23.98 10.24 -15.38
CA PHE A 163 24.61 11.55 -15.17
C PHE A 163 24.93 11.80 -13.69
N TYR A 164 23.99 11.53 -12.78
CA TYR A 164 24.23 11.63 -11.34
C TYR A 164 25.29 10.64 -10.84
N SER A 165 25.33 9.42 -11.38
CA SER A 165 26.35 8.43 -11.05
C SER A 165 27.76 8.90 -11.48
N LEU A 166 27.87 9.44 -12.70
CA LEU A 166 29.12 10.00 -13.23
C LEU A 166 29.57 11.23 -12.42
N LEU A 167 28.66 12.14 -12.08
CA LEU A 167 28.96 13.26 -11.20
C LEU A 167 29.45 12.79 -9.82
N ARG A 168 28.80 11.79 -9.23
CA ARG A 168 29.21 11.22 -7.94
C ARG A 168 30.60 10.61 -7.99
N LEU A 169 30.94 9.91 -9.07
CA LEU A 169 32.27 9.34 -9.30
C LEU A 169 33.34 10.45 -9.46
N LEU A 170 33.03 11.52 -10.19
CA LEU A 170 33.94 12.64 -10.37
C LEU A 170 34.20 13.40 -9.07
N PHE A 171 33.17 13.69 -8.28
CA PHE A 171 33.33 14.35 -6.97
C PHE A 171 34.07 13.45 -5.97
N SER A 172 33.72 12.16 -5.89
CA SER A 172 34.41 11.21 -5.01
C SER A 172 35.88 11.00 -5.39
N GLY A 173 36.19 10.94 -6.69
CA GLY A 173 37.57 10.87 -7.19
C GLY A 173 38.37 12.13 -6.85
N ARG A 174 37.74 13.31 -6.93
CA ARG A 174 38.37 14.60 -6.62
C ARG A 174 38.65 14.77 -5.11
N ASP A 175 37.77 14.29 -4.25
CA ASP A 175 37.98 14.29 -2.79
C ASP A 175 39.09 13.32 -2.38
N LYS A 176 39.18 12.15 -3.03
CA LYS A 176 40.25 11.16 -2.79
C LYS A 176 41.63 11.69 -3.19
N LEU A 177 41.72 12.48 -4.26
CA LEU A 177 42.96 13.15 -4.70
C LEU A 177 43.36 14.32 -3.80
N ARG A 178 42.40 15.01 -3.16
CA ARG A 178 42.68 16.07 -2.18
C ARG A 178 43.14 15.53 -0.82
N GLY A 179 42.67 14.35 -0.41
CA GLY A 179 43.10 13.70 0.84
C GLY A 179 44.50 13.05 0.78
N ALA A 180 44.98 12.69 -0.42
CA ALA A 180 46.31 12.07 -0.60
C ALA A 180 47.48 13.08 -0.69
N LYS A 181 47.20 14.38 -0.59
CA LYS A 181 48.19 15.46 -0.69
C LYS A 181 48.52 16.13 0.67
N ASN A 182 48.03 15.57 1.77
CA ASN A 182 48.36 15.97 3.14
C ASN A 182 49.20 14.90 3.81
#